data_AF-A0A2N5RE63-F1
#
_entry.id   AF-A0A2N5RE63-F1
#
_cell.length_a   1.000
_cell.length_b   1.000
_cell.length_c   1.000
_cell.angle_alpha   90.00
_cell.angle_beta   90.00
_cell.angle_gamma   90.00
#
_symmetry.space_group_name_H-M   'P 1'
#
loop_
_entity.id
_entity.type
_entity.pdbx_description
1 polymer ?
#
loop_
_entity_poly.entity_id
_entity_poly.type
_entity_poly.pdbx_seq_one_letter_code
_entity_poly.pdbx_strand_id
1 'polypeptide(L)'
;MKILVGSPVSLEEFESVDLFVSWLDVIPDNATFSVVGTEKFFIVGRNGKEWKKGYEFGIVDIGVRALVVGGELALYPEAFYIAKENGAKLVIGFSEAHSFADFNFIKAKFWAHTQETELISISLLNFQGRVYNNIYFPLEKTKNKTGVVAEGIAPVFLEFGSD
;
A
#
# COMPACT_ATOMS: atom_id res chain seq x y z
N MET A 1 -11.90 9.35 1.69
CA MET A 1 -11.03 8.65 2.66
C MET A 1 -9.61 9.21 2.55
N LYS A 2 -9.05 9.68 3.65
CA LYS A 2 -7.71 10.28 3.79
C LYS A 2 -6.70 9.20 4.16
N ILE A 3 -5.75 8.94 3.27
CA ILE A 3 -4.72 7.91 3.45
C ILE A 3 -3.35 8.58 3.57
N LEU A 4 -2.62 8.27 4.63
CA LEU A 4 -1.21 8.64 4.78
C LEU A 4 -0.35 7.40 4.56
N VAL A 5 0.60 7.48 3.62
CA VAL A 5 1.58 6.43 3.34
C VAL A 5 2.98 6.95 3.70
N GLY A 6 3.71 6.24 4.56
CA GLY A 6 5.08 6.60 4.90
C GLY A 6 5.40 6.43 6.38
N SER A 7 6.41 7.13 6.89
CA SER A 7 6.94 6.98 8.25
C SER A 7 5.95 7.40 9.35
N PRO A 8 5.99 6.79 10.56
CA PRO A 8 5.23 7.22 11.74
C PRO A 8 5.42 8.66 12.14
N VAL A 9 6.64 9.19 11.97
CA VAL A 9 6.98 10.54 12.39
C VAL A 9 6.04 11.55 11.73
N SER A 10 5.69 11.30 10.47
CA SER A 10 4.74 12.12 9.72
C SER A 10 3.34 12.10 10.33
N LEU A 11 2.94 11.02 11.00
CA LEU A 11 1.61 10.89 11.59
C LEU A 11 1.42 11.84 12.79
N GLU A 12 2.49 12.20 13.51
CA GLU A 12 2.46 13.19 14.60
C GLU A 12 2.08 14.60 14.11
N GLU A 13 2.27 14.87 12.81
CA GLU A 13 1.94 16.15 12.19
C GLU A 13 0.46 16.26 11.78
N PHE A 14 -0.32 15.18 11.90
CA PHE A 14 -1.73 15.14 11.50
C PHE A 14 -2.67 14.85 12.69
N GLU A 15 -3.73 15.64 12.83
CA GLU A 15 -4.74 15.45 13.89
C GLU A 15 -5.48 14.11 13.77
N SER A 16 -5.79 13.67 12.55
CA SER A 16 -6.42 12.36 12.30
C SER A 16 -6.30 11.97 10.83
N VAL A 17 -6.02 10.69 10.57
CA VAL A 17 -6.11 10.07 9.23
C VAL A 17 -7.06 8.87 9.26
N ASP A 18 -7.76 8.63 8.14
CA ASP A 18 -8.69 7.49 8.04
C ASP A 18 -7.90 6.18 7.95
N LEU A 19 -6.82 6.17 7.19
CA LEU A 19 -5.91 5.03 7.04
C LEU A 19 -4.45 5.46 7.03
N PHE A 20 -3.66 4.80 7.85
CA PHE A 20 -2.20 4.89 7.81
C PHE A 20 -1.59 3.62 7.22
N VAL A 21 -0.65 3.76 6.28
CA VAL A 21 0.08 2.64 5.67
C VAL A 21 1.57 2.84 5.82
N SER A 22 2.29 1.88 6.41
CA SER A 22 3.71 2.06 6.71
C SER A 22 4.51 0.77 6.78
N TRP A 23 5.81 0.88 6.54
CA TRP A 23 6.76 -0.22 6.72
C TRP A 23 7.23 -0.25 8.18
N LEU A 24 6.52 -0.96 9.04
CA LEU A 24 6.76 -1.04 10.49
C LEU A 24 6.09 -2.27 11.09
N ASP A 25 6.37 -2.50 12.36
CA ASP A 25 5.74 -3.50 13.23
C ASP A 25 4.87 -2.91 14.36
N VAL A 26 4.67 -1.58 14.40
CA VAL A 26 3.90 -0.90 15.45
C VAL A 26 2.66 -0.20 14.89
N ILE A 27 1.51 -0.42 15.54
CA ILE A 27 0.23 0.22 15.23
C ILE A 27 0.18 1.60 15.91
N PRO A 28 -0.09 2.69 15.16
CA PRO A 28 -0.23 4.01 15.77
C PRO A 28 -1.63 4.24 16.36
N ASP A 29 -1.70 5.12 17.36
CA ASP A 29 -2.93 5.42 18.10
C ASP A 29 -3.81 6.51 17.45
N ASN A 30 -3.25 7.30 16.52
CA ASN A 30 -3.89 8.46 15.87
C ASN A 30 -4.37 8.19 14.43
N ALA A 31 -4.63 6.91 14.09
CA ALA A 31 -5.27 6.52 12.84
C ALA A 31 -6.51 5.63 13.11
N THR A 32 -7.59 5.84 12.35
CA THR A 32 -8.80 5.02 12.47
C THR A 32 -8.50 3.57 12.07
N PHE A 33 -7.85 3.39 10.93
CA PHE A 33 -7.27 2.14 10.48
C PHE A 33 -5.77 2.28 10.22
N SER A 34 -5.04 1.20 10.36
CA SER A 34 -3.65 1.13 9.95
C SER A 34 -3.33 -0.20 9.29
N VAL A 35 -2.44 -0.18 8.30
CA VAL A 35 -1.84 -1.36 7.69
C VAL A 35 -0.33 -1.17 7.76
N VAL A 36 0.31 -1.88 8.67
CA VAL A 36 1.76 -1.85 8.84
C VAL A 36 2.35 -3.21 8.52
N GLY A 37 3.57 -3.27 8.00
CA GLY A 37 4.19 -4.57 7.74
C GLY A 37 5.57 -4.49 7.11
N THR A 38 6.01 -5.66 6.67
CA THR A 38 7.21 -5.87 5.86
C THR A 38 6.89 -6.90 4.78
N GLU A 39 7.87 -7.28 3.98
CA GLU A 39 7.76 -8.38 3.02
C GLU A 39 7.35 -9.74 3.64
N LYS A 40 7.48 -9.92 4.96
CA LYS A 40 7.23 -11.19 5.67
C LYS A 40 5.88 -11.26 6.38
N PHE A 41 5.29 -10.13 6.72
CA PHE A 41 4.02 -10.08 7.44
C PHE A 41 3.39 -8.69 7.33
N PHE A 42 2.10 -8.62 7.66
CA PHE A 42 1.40 -7.37 7.88
C PHE A 42 0.50 -7.46 9.12
N ILE A 43 0.25 -6.31 9.73
CA ILE A 43 -0.66 -6.11 10.85
C ILE A 43 -1.65 -5.04 10.41
N VAL A 44 -2.93 -5.34 10.60
CA VAL A 44 -4.02 -4.38 10.43
C VAL A 44 -4.49 -3.94 11.80
N GLY A 45 -4.39 -2.64 12.06
CA GLY A 45 -4.86 -2.02 13.27
C GLY A 45 -6.18 -1.29 13.07
N ARG A 46 -6.91 -1.12 14.18
CA ARG A 46 -8.09 -0.29 14.27
C ARG A 46 -8.06 0.48 15.59
N ASN A 47 -8.06 1.82 15.52
CA ASN A 47 -8.01 2.71 16.68
C ASN A 47 -6.89 2.34 17.67
N GLY A 48 -5.63 2.26 17.20
CA GLY A 48 -4.46 1.95 18.04
C GLY A 48 -4.30 0.48 18.44
N LYS A 49 -5.21 -0.42 18.05
CA LYS A 49 -5.16 -1.83 18.45
C LYS A 49 -4.97 -2.76 17.27
N GLU A 50 -4.13 -3.76 17.42
CA GLU A 50 -4.05 -4.87 16.47
C GLU A 50 -5.43 -5.53 16.35
N TRP A 51 -5.91 -5.63 15.12
CA TRP A 51 -7.17 -6.28 14.78
C TRP A 51 -6.95 -7.58 13.99
N LYS A 52 -5.92 -7.62 13.14
CA LYS A 52 -5.56 -8.81 12.34
C LYS A 52 -4.07 -8.82 12.04
N LYS A 53 -3.48 -10.00 11.96
CA LYS A 53 -2.12 -10.23 11.45
C LYS A 53 -2.14 -11.27 10.34
N GLY A 54 -1.34 -11.08 9.30
CA GLY A 54 -1.17 -12.01 8.19
C GLY A 54 0.29 -12.13 7.77
N TYR A 55 0.64 -13.24 7.09
CA TYR A 55 2.02 -13.58 6.73
C TYR A 55 2.29 -13.60 5.22
N GLU A 56 1.25 -13.79 4.41
CA GLU A 56 1.37 -13.89 2.95
C GLU A 56 0.50 -12.82 2.28
N PHE A 57 -0.81 -12.99 2.39
CA PHE A 57 -1.79 -12.01 1.93
C PHE A 57 -3.08 -12.07 2.75
N GLY A 58 -3.94 -11.07 2.60
CA GLY A 58 -5.29 -11.11 3.15
C GLY A 58 -6.17 -9.98 2.66
N ILE A 59 -7.46 -10.29 2.48
CA ILE A 59 -8.50 -9.28 2.26
C ILE A 59 -8.91 -8.69 3.61
N VAL A 60 -9.02 -7.36 3.66
CA VAL A 60 -9.42 -6.60 4.84
C VAL A 60 -10.37 -5.47 4.46
N ASP A 61 -11.22 -5.09 5.41
CA ASP A 61 -12.12 -3.95 5.28
C ASP A 61 -11.66 -2.85 6.23
N ILE A 62 -11.08 -1.80 5.66
CA ILE A 62 -10.41 -0.71 6.39
C ILE A 62 -11.00 0.65 5.97
N GLY A 63 -12.33 0.69 5.78
CA GLY A 63 -13.05 1.81 5.16
C GLY A 63 -13.00 1.78 3.62
N VAL A 64 -12.04 1.04 3.07
CA VAL A 64 -12.01 0.53 1.71
C VAL A 64 -11.67 -0.95 1.78
N ARG A 65 -12.29 -1.78 0.93
CA ARG A 65 -11.88 -3.18 0.82
C ARG A 65 -10.52 -3.24 0.13
N ALA A 66 -9.53 -3.81 0.81
CA ALA A 66 -8.16 -3.88 0.35
C ALA A 66 -7.62 -5.31 0.40
N LEU A 67 -6.76 -5.65 -0.57
CA LEU A 67 -5.82 -6.76 -0.42
C LEU A 67 -4.53 -6.21 0.19
N VAL A 68 -4.04 -6.86 1.24
CA VAL A 68 -2.67 -6.66 1.73
C VAL A 68 -1.85 -7.88 1.36
N VAL A 69 -0.66 -7.70 0.80
CA VAL A 69 0.21 -8.79 0.31
C VAL A 69 1.68 -8.46 0.53
N GLY A 70 2.46 -9.46 0.97
CA GLY A 70 3.89 -9.33 1.23
C GLY A 70 4.75 -10.20 0.31
N GLY A 71 6.01 -9.81 0.15
CA GLY A 71 7.04 -10.63 -0.47
C GLY A 71 6.85 -10.80 -1.97
N GLU A 72 7.32 -11.95 -2.49
CA GLU A 72 7.25 -12.26 -3.92
C GLU A 72 5.81 -12.39 -4.42
N LEU A 73 4.86 -12.80 -3.55
CA LEU A 73 3.44 -12.93 -3.89
C LEU A 73 2.85 -11.62 -4.44
N ALA A 74 3.36 -10.48 -3.98
CA ALA A 74 2.90 -9.17 -4.42
C ALA A 74 3.25 -8.85 -5.90
N LEU A 75 4.19 -9.60 -6.49
CA LEU A 75 4.68 -9.40 -7.86
C LEU A 75 3.89 -10.18 -8.91
N TYR A 76 3.08 -11.15 -8.45
CA TYR A 76 2.27 -12.00 -9.31
C TYR A 76 0.93 -11.32 -9.64
N PRO A 77 0.52 -11.29 -10.92
CA PRO A 77 -0.76 -10.69 -11.32
C PRO A 77 -1.96 -11.34 -10.60
N GLU A 78 -1.84 -12.62 -10.23
CA GLU A 78 -2.84 -13.39 -9.48
C GLU A 78 -3.28 -12.68 -8.20
N ALA A 79 -2.37 -12.02 -7.48
CA ALA A 79 -2.72 -11.24 -6.29
C ALA A 79 -3.73 -10.13 -6.63
N PHE A 80 -3.52 -9.40 -7.72
CA PHE A 80 -4.42 -8.32 -8.14
C PHE A 80 -5.75 -8.87 -8.68
N TYR A 81 -5.74 -10.00 -9.39
CA TYR A 81 -6.99 -10.65 -9.81
C TYR A 81 -7.80 -11.15 -8.61
N ILE A 82 -7.17 -11.79 -7.63
CA ILE A 82 -7.81 -12.19 -6.36
C ILE A 82 -8.41 -10.97 -5.66
N ALA A 83 -7.68 -9.86 -5.59
CA ALA A 83 -8.18 -8.61 -5.03
C ALA A 83 -9.45 -8.14 -5.76
N LYS A 84 -9.42 -8.11 -7.10
CA LYS A 84 -10.53 -7.69 -7.96
C LYS A 84 -11.77 -8.58 -7.77
N GLU A 85 -11.59 -9.89 -7.80
CA GLU A 85 -12.68 -10.88 -7.60
C GLU A 85 -13.33 -10.77 -6.22
N ASN A 86 -12.57 -10.38 -5.20
CA ASN A 86 -13.09 -10.14 -3.85
C ASN A 86 -13.70 -8.74 -3.67
N GLY A 87 -13.75 -7.93 -4.72
CA GLY A 87 -14.30 -6.58 -4.71
C GLY A 87 -13.41 -5.56 -3.98
N ALA A 88 -12.11 -5.84 -3.85
CA ALA A 88 -11.16 -4.84 -3.36
C ALA A 88 -11.06 -3.68 -4.35
N LYS A 89 -10.74 -2.50 -3.83
CA LYS A 89 -10.43 -1.28 -4.62
C LYS A 89 -8.98 -0.84 -4.47
N LEU A 90 -8.27 -1.44 -3.52
CA LEU A 90 -6.92 -1.11 -3.13
C LEU A 90 -6.09 -2.38 -2.96
N VAL A 91 -4.85 -2.37 -3.44
CA VAL A 91 -3.81 -3.34 -3.12
C VAL A 91 -2.70 -2.64 -2.36
N ILE A 92 -2.32 -3.18 -1.19
CA ILE A 92 -1.20 -2.71 -0.39
C ILE A 92 -0.14 -3.81 -0.41
N GLY A 93 0.99 -3.51 -1.04
CA GLY A 93 2.10 -4.41 -1.21
C GLY A 93 3.31 -4.04 -0.37
N PHE A 94 3.93 -5.05 0.25
CA PHE A 94 5.22 -4.91 0.92
C PHE A 94 6.26 -5.77 0.20
N SER A 95 7.32 -5.15 -0.31
CA SER A 95 8.37 -5.85 -1.04
C SER A 95 9.75 -5.36 -0.65
N GLU A 96 10.75 -6.25 -0.76
CA GLU A 96 12.15 -5.92 -0.57
C GLU A 96 12.91 -6.09 -1.89
N ALA A 97 13.75 -5.12 -2.24
CA ALA A 97 14.64 -5.17 -3.38
C ALA A 97 16.09 -5.31 -2.93
N HIS A 98 16.82 -6.24 -3.54
CA HIS A 98 18.24 -6.49 -3.24
C HIS A 98 19.18 -5.89 -4.29
N SER A 99 18.66 -5.49 -5.46
CA SER A 99 19.40 -4.81 -6.52
C SER A 99 18.58 -3.68 -7.15
N PHE A 100 19.27 -2.80 -7.90
CA PHE A 100 18.59 -1.74 -8.65
C PHE A 100 17.71 -2.31 -9.79
N ALA A 101 18.07 -3.48 -10.33
CA ALA A 101 17.24 -4.17 -11.32
C ALA A 101 15.92 -4.63 -10.68
N ASP A 102 15.99 -5.28 -9.51
CA ASP A 102 14.80 -5.71 -8.76
C ASP A 102 13.92 -4.52 -8.38
N PHE A 103 14.55 -3.43 -7.92
CA PHE A 103 13.84 -2.20 -7.56
C PHE A 103 12.96 -1.69 -8.71
N ASN A 104 13.52 -1.58 -9.91
CA ASN A 104 12.76 -1.12 -11.08
C ASN A 104 11.75 -2.17 -11.56
N PHE A 105 12.09 -3.46 -11.47
CA PHE A 105 11.19 -4.54 -11.85
C PHE A 105 9.93 -4.57 -10.99
N ILE A 106 10.07 -4.45 -9.67
CA ILE A 106 8.95 -4.43 -8.72
C ILE A 106 8.03 -3.24 -9.01
N LYS A 107 8.60 -2.05 -9.18
CA LYS A 107 7.82 -0.84 -9.55
C LYS A 107 7.04 -1.05 -10.84
N ALA A 108 7.68 -1.58 -11.88
CA ALA A 108 7.04 -1.86 -13.16
C ALA A 108 5.89 -2.88 -13.03
N LYS A 109 6.06 -3.91 -12.20
CA LYS A 109 5.01 -4.91 -11.91
C LYS A 109 3.79 -4.29 -11.26
N PHE A 110 3.97 -3.54 -10.18
CA PHE A 110 2.85 -2.86 -9.51
C PHE A 110 2.13 -1.88 -10.44
N TRP A 111 2.89 -1.10 -11.21
CA TRP A 111 2.32 -0.20 -12.20
C TRP A 111 1.49 -0.96 -13.25
N ALA A 112 2.05 -2.02 -13.86
CA ALA A 112 1.37 -2.79 -14.90
C ALA A 112 0.10 -3.46 -14.37
N HIS A 113 0.18 -4.14 -13.22
CA HIS A 113 -0.97 -4.82 -12.61
C HIS A 113 -2.08 -3.85 -12.23
N THR A 114 -1.73 -2.64 -11.78
CA THR A 114 -2.69 -1.54 -11.52
C THR A 114 -3.46 -1.19 -12.80
N GLN A 115 -2.76 -1.08 -13.94
CA GLN A 115 -3.41 -0.75 -15.21
C GLN A 115 -4.29 -1.89 -15.71
N GLU A 116 -3.82 -3.13 -15.63
CA GLU A 116 -4.57 -4.31 -16.10
C GLU A 116 -5.83 -4.58 -15.29
N THR A 117 -5.77 -4.40 -13.97
CA THR A 117 -6.88 -4.76 -13.07
C THR A 117 -7.78 -3.58 -12.72
N GLU A 118 -7.35 -2.35 -13.04
CA GLU A 118 -8.01 -1.09 -12.68
C GLU A 118 -8.14 -0.88 -11.15
N LEU A 119 -7.31 -1.57 -10.37
CA LEU A 119 -7.18 -1.37 -8.93
C LEU A 119 -6.13 -0.30 -8.64
N ILE A 120 -6.34 0.50 -7.59
CA ILE A 120 -5.29 1.36 -7.07
C ILE A 120 -4.30 0.50 -6.29
N SER A 121 -3.01 0.77 -6.38
CA SER A 121 -2.00 0.08 -5.57
C SER A 121 -1.05 1.02 -4.84
N ILE A 122 -0.66 0.60 -3.65
CA ILE A 122 0.38 1.20 -2.81
C ILE A 122 1.45 0.12 -2.64
N SER A 123 2.67 0.39 -3.09
CA SER A 123 3.83 -0.49 -2.93
C SER A 123 4.84 0.18 -2.00
N LEU A 124 4.98 -0.39 -0.80
CA LEU A 124 6.06 -0.06 0.11
C LEU A 124 7.25 -0.97 -0.24
N LEU A 125 8.24 -0.37 -0.89
CA LEU A 125 9.40 -1.06 -1.41
C LEU A 125 10.63 -0.69 -0.60
N ASN A 126 11.13 -1.62 0.21
CA ASN A 126 12.39 -1.44 0.92
C ASN A 126 13.55 -1.73 -0.03
N PHE A 127 14.42 -0.75 -0.25
CA PHE A 127 15.66 -0.90 -1.00
C PHE A 127 16.82 -0.38 -0.16
N GLN A 128 17.71 -1.30 0.23
CA GLN A 128 18.88 -0.99 1.04
C GLN A 128 18.56 -0.24 2.35
N GLY A 129 17.47 -0.63 3.02
CA GLY A 129 17.02 -0.02 4.28
C GLY A 129 16.25 1.29 4.12
N ARG A 130 15.95 1.71 2.89
CA ARG A 130 15.11 2.88 2.60
C ARG A 130 13.79 2.43 2.00
N VAL A 131 12.69 2.88 2.60
CA VAL A 131 11.34 2.53 2.16
C VAL A 131 10.84 3.56 1.16
N TYR A 132 10.53 3.10 -0.04
CA TYR A 132 9.95 3.89 -1.10
C TYR A 132 8.44 3.66 -1.13
N ASN A 133 7.69 4.75 -1.00
CA ASN A 133 6.24 4.80 -1.12
C ASN A 133 5.89 5.01 -2.59
N ASN A 134 5.55 3.93 -3.30
CA ASN A 134 5.15 4.00 -4.70
C ASN A 134 3.64 3.82 -4.80
N ILE A 135 2.96 4.75 -5.44
CA ILE A 135 1.50 4.79 -5.49
C ILE A 135 1.06 4.90 -6.95
N TYR A 136 0.25 3.93 -7.37
CA TYR A 136 -0.20 3.78 -8.74
C TYR A 136 -1.72 3.77 -8.83
N PHE A 137 -2.25 4.56 -9.75
CA PHE A 137 -3.67 4.65 -10.08
C PHE A 137 -3.88 4.18 -11.53
N PRO A 138 -5.09 3.72 -11.89
CA PRO A 138 -5.45 3.51 -13.29
C PRO A 138 -5.23 4.80 -14.11
N LEU A 139 -4.75 4.69 -15.36
CA LEU A 139 -4.34 5.84 -16.19
C LEU A 139 -5.42 6.92 -16.25
N GLU A 140 -6.68 6.51 -16.46
CA GLU A 140 -7.85 7.39 -16.57
C GLU A 140 -8.14 8.20 -15.29
N LYS A 141 -7.62 7.75 -14.14
CA LYS A 141 -7.77 8.43 -12.84
C LYS A 141 -6.64 9.42 -12.55
N THR A 142 -5.66 9.58 -13.45
CA THR A 142 -4.52 10.50 -13.27
C THR A 142 -4.54 11.63 -14.30
N LYS A 143 -4.33 12.88 -13.85
CA LYS A 143 -4.34 14.06 -14.73
C LYS A 143 -3.31 14.00 -15.86
N ASN A 144 -2.15 13.40 -15.60
CA ASN A 144 -1.05 13.26 -16.55
C ASN A 144 -1.10 11.96 -17.36
N LYS A 145 -2.11 11.10 -17.14
CA LYS A 145 -2.26 9.77 -17.77
C LYS A 145 -1.02 8.88 -17.65
N THR A 146 -0.24 9.05 -16.60
CA THR A 146 0.93 8.18 -16.33
C THR A 146 0.58 7.01 -15.41
N GLY A 147 -0.54 7.11 -14.68
CA GLY A 147 -0.87 6.16 -13.62
C GLY A 147 0.05 6.26 -12.39
N VAL A 148 1.09 7.11 -12.41
CA VAL A 148 1.99 7.32 -11.28
C VAL A 148 1.52 8.52 -10.48
N VAL A 149 1.19 8.31 -9.21
CA VAL A 149 0.79 9.38 -8.28
C VAL A 149 1.98 9.84 -7.44
N ALA A 150 2.77 8.90 -6.93
CA ALA A 150 3.98 9.21 -6.18
C ALA A 150 4.98 8.07 -6.27
N GLU A 151 6.27 8.41 -6.30
CA GLU A 151 7.39 7.48 -6.14
C GLU A 151 8.50 8.20 -5.38
N GLY A 152 8.84 7.71 -4.19
CA GLY A 152 9.90 8.31 -3.40
C GLY A 152 9.85 7.89 -1.94
N ILE A 153 10.73 8.45 -1.12
CA ILE A 153 10.82 8.14 0.31
C ILE A 153 9.97 9.08 1.19
N ALA A 154 9.51 10.19 0.63
CA ALA A 154 8.72 11.16 1.35
C ALA A 154 7.35 10.55 1.70
N PRO A 155 6.77 10.91 2.86
CA PRO A 155 5.39 10.59 3.17
C PRO A 155 4.44 11.17 2.11
N VAL A 156 3.39 10.44 1.77
CA VAL A 156 2.42 10.83 0.76
C VAL A 156 1.02 10.80 1.35
N PHE A 157 0.28 11.88 1.12
CA PHE A 157 -1.12 11.99 1.47
C PHE A 157 -1.98 11.79 0.24
N LEU A 158 -3.00 10.92 0.35
CA LEU A 158 -3.94 10.60 -0.71
C LEU A 158 -5.37 10.81 -0.23
N GLU A 159 -6.22 11.30 -1.13
CA GLU A 159 -7.66 11.31 -0.93
C GLU A 159 -8.33 10.36 -1.91
N PHE A 160 -9.01 9.35 -1.38
CA PHE A 160 -9.88 8.49 -2.16
C PHE A 160 -11.28 9.09 -2.18
N GLY A 161 -11.76 9.45 -3.36
CA GLY A 161 -13.15 9.84 -3.59
C GLY A 161 -14.08 8.65 -3.34
N SER A 162 -15.22 8.92 -2.71
CA SER A 162 -16.36 8.02 -2.69
C SER A 162 -17.08 8.14 -4.04
N ASP A 163 -16.64 7.35 -5.02
CA ASP A 163 -17.46 7.08 -6.21
C ASP A 163 -18.42 5.93 -5.90
#